data_AF-A0A559QQU6-F1
#
_entry.id   AF-A0A559QQU6-F1
#
_cell.length_a   1.000
_cell.length_b   1.000
_cell.length_c   1.000
_cell.angle_alpha   90.00
_cell.angle_beta   90.00
_cell.angle_gamma   90.00
#
_symmetry.space_group_name_H-M   'P 1'
#
loop_
_entity.id
_entity.type
_entity.pdbx_description
1 polymer ?
#
loop_
_entity_poly.entity_id
_entity_poly.type
_entity_poly.pdbx_seq_one_letter_code
_entity_poly.pdbx_strand_id
1 'polypeptide(L)'
;MTKILRYHAALLFFFTLSLIVPIASSRAAIEPVAFTSEDIPSGTEHLIASFLTSESPMEAAVGAKLLYQQNWESKEYTDLAAYNLQNHYKESTPIWDEANSWFLLVISQTENQRYYPLVKEVYQSANTKKLKRYAKRALRKLDKPATPATSFEQNLTAALSKNSQLLVKHRYSSKDFERISVGSSVDEVYSICGFPNSVRLASESLLLKPLLWLRIQGKLNQVELLYEGYGALRFENNEGVLTLSESLGYWDWLQESKRKIQQTNSDFEREILTFEQNIVTKGHFAYFETAQQIQFSGISDERVFDPVANHLNLRVSQGIKPHEAYQLGWYLLLLGRSGNEKYRLQLAKIAADMRKNPIRNEAKKALVELNNNIRWNPIISNGLDKAPKGELELYRALNLVNSSEYELRIAGLRRAYRLQISSPKFIKATENLLERIGYLADDRKTVNVAQWSIKYLKRYGNKEQYELMQNLGQNAESLTVRLAAREYTSDAH
;
A
#
# COMPACT_ATOMS: atom_id res chain seq x y z
N MET A 1 -17.36 -17.14 -48.42
CA MET A 1 -18.47 -16.21 -48.08
C MET A 1 -19.36 -16.84 -46.99
N THR A 2 -18.74 -17.20 -45.86
CA THR A 2 -19.38 -17.89 -44.73
C THR A 2 -18.39 -17.85 -43.55
N LYS A 3 -18.91 -17.62 -42.33
CA LYS A 3 -18.24 -17.74 -41.01
C LYS A 3 -17.34 -16.60 -40.50
N ILE A 4 -17.85 -15.36 -40.37
CA ILE A 4 -17.40 -14.42 -39.32
C ILE A 4 -18.58 -13.57 -38.88
N LEU A 5 -19.57 -14.14 -38.16
CA LEU A 5 -20.64 -13.33 -37.56
C LEU A 5 -21.35 -14.09 -36.42
N ARG A 6 -20.62 -14.56 -35.40
CA ARG A 6 -21.23 -15.18 -34.20
C ARG A 6 -20.53 -14.89 -32.86
N TYR A 7 -19.67 -13.87 -32.77
CA TYR A 7 -18.95 -13.54 -31.51
C TYR A 7 -19.19 -12.13 -30.95
N HIS A 8 -20.19 -11.38 -31.43
CA HIS A 8 -20.45 -10.01 -30.94
C HIS A 8 -21.78 -9.81 -30.21
N ALA A 9 -22.56 -10.86 -29.96
CA ALA A 9 -23.84 -10.76 -29.23
C ALA A 9 -23.79 -11.27 -27.77
N ALA A 10 -22.67 -11.81 -27.30
CA ALA A 10 -22.56 -12.41 -25.96
C ALA A 10 -21.75 -11.57 -24.93
N LEU A 11 -21.29 -10.37 -25.31
CA LEU A 11 -20.42 -9.54 -24.46
C LEU A 11 -21.05 -8.19 -24.05
N LEU A 12 -22.34 -8.00 -24.34
CA LEU A 12 -23.07 -6.75 -24.10
C LEU A 12 -24.21 -6.86 -23.07
N PHE A 13 -24.27 -7.94 -22.27
CA PHE A 13 -25.37 -8.17 -21.32
C PHE A 13 -24.95 -8.48 -19.87
N PHE A 14 -23.71 -8.16 -19.48
CA PHE A 14 -23.22 -8.42 -18.11
C PHE A 14 -22.78 -7.18 -17.32
N PHE A 15 -23.17 -5.98 -17.74
CA PHE A 15 -22.71 -4.74 -17.09
C PHE A 15 -23.82 -3.70 -16.82
N THR A 16 -24.97 -4.13 -16.31
CA THR A 16 -25.93 -3.22 -15.64
C THR A 16 -26.81 -4.01 -14.67
N LEU A 17 -26.36 -4.19 -13.43
CA LEU A 17 -27.21 -4.18 -12.22
C LEU A 17 -26.31 -4.25 -10.97
N SER A 18 -25.63 -3.16 -10.65
CA SER A 18 -25.16 -2.95 -9.28
C SER A 18 -26.38 -2.51 -8.47
N LEU A 19 -27.13 -3.48 -7.95
CA LEU A 19 -28.05 -3.24 -6.84
C LEU A 19 -27.20 -2.67 -5.70
N ILE A 20 -27.35 -1.37 -5.47
CA ILE A 20 -26.93 -0.74 -4.22
C ILE A 20 -27.85 -1.33 -3.16
N VAL A 21 -27.40 -2.44 -2.54
CA VAL A 21 -27.92 -2.83 -1.23
C VAL A 21 -27.30 -1.82 -0.27
N PRO A 22 -28.09 -0.95 0.40
CA PRO A 22 -27.57 -0.24 1.54
C PRO A 22 -27.23 -1.29 2.59
N ILE A 23 -25.93 -1.60 2.73
CA ILE A 23 -25.43 -2.20 3.95
C ILE A 23 -25.62 -1.11 5.00
N ALA A 24 -26.78 -1.12 5.66
CA ALA A 24 -26.95 -0.43 6.91
C ALA A 24 -25.93 -1.06 7.86
N SER A 25 -24.77 -0.40 7.99
CA SER A 25 -23.83 -0.71 9.06
C SER A 25 -24.53 -0.37 10.37
N SER A 26 -25.23 -1.34 10.96
CA SER A 26 -25.61 -1.27 12.36
C SER A 26 -24.33 -1.45 13.20
N ARG A 27 -23.42 -0.48 13.14
CA ARG A 27 -22.54 -0.20 14.27
C ARG A 27 -23.48 0.37 15.32
N ALA A 28 -24.10 -0.51 16.11
CA ALA A 28 -24.56 -0.10 17.42
C ALA A 28 -23.35 0.59 18.08
N ALA A 29 -23.52 1.84 18.47
CA ALA A 29 -22.49 2.55 19.22
C ALA A 29 -22.24 1.72 20.48
N ILE A 30 -21.10 1.03 20.51
CA ILE A 30 -20.66 0.32 21.71
C ILE A 30 -20.38 1.41 22.72
N GLU A 31 -21.20 1.49 23.76
CA GLU A 31 -20.95 2.43 24.85
C GLU A 31 -19.55 2.15 25.43
N PRO A 32 -18.72 3.18 25.62
CA PRO A 32 -17.36 2.98 26.12
C PRO A 32 -17.43 2.48 27.56
N VAL A 33 -17.21 1.19 27.77
CA VAL A 33 -17.01 0.62 29.10
C VAL A 33 -15.72 1.21 29.67
N ALA A 34 -15.82 1.88 30.82
CA ALA A 34 -14.65 2.43 31.51
C ALA A 34 -13.81 1.29 32.11
N PHE A 35 -12.66 1.00 31.52
CA PHE A 35 -11.69 0.04 32.09
C PHE A 35 -11.11 0.54 33.41
N THR A 36 -10.94 -0.37 34.37
CA THR A 36 -10.16 -0.13 35.58
C THR A 36 -8.65 -0.28 35.28
N SER A 37 -7.77 0.22 36.15
CA SER A 37 -6.31 0.11 35.95
C SER A 37 -5.79 -1.32 35.96
N GLU A 38 -6.54 -2.27 36.49
CA GLU A 38 -6.21 -3.71 36.50
C GLU A 38 -6.50 -4.40 35.15
N ASP A 39 -7.24 -3.75 34.24
CA ASP A 39 -7.65 -4.35 32.96
C ASP A 39 -6.73 -3.98 31.77
N ILE A 40 -5.78 -3.07 31.97
CA ILE A 40 -4.88 -2.59 30.91
C ILE A 40 -3.82 -3.66 30.66
N PRO A 41 -3.74 -4.24 29.45
CA PRO A 41 -2.75 -5.25 29.17
C PRO A 41 -1.35 -4.64 29.17
N SER A 42 -0.34 -5.44 29.52
CA SER A 42 1.06 -5.07 29.29
C SER A 42 1.33 -4.78 27.81
N GLY A 43 2.46 -4.15 27.50
CA GLY A 43 2.83 -3.90 26.11
C GLY A 43 3.07 -5.19 25.33
N THR A 44 3.74 -6.15 25.97
CA THR A 44 3.97 -7.50 25.45
C THR A 44 2.65 -8.23 25.22
N GLU A 45 1.70 -8.10 26.14
CA GLU A 45 0.35 -8.64 26.02
C GLU A 45 -0.42 -8.13 24.82
N HIS A 46 -0.49 -6.81 24.69
CA HIS A 46 -1.18 -6.18 23.59
C HIS A 46 -0.53 -6.56 22.26
N LEU A 47 0.80 -6.64 22.21
CA LEU A 47 1.52 -7.07 21.02
C LEU A 47 1.16 -8.50 20.63
N ILE A 48 1.19 -9.45 21.57
CA ILE A 48 0.79 -10.84 21.34
C ILE A 48 -0.65 -10.92 20.87
N ALA A 49 -1.57 -10.21 21.54
CA ALA A 49 -2.98 -10.17 21.18
C ALA A 49 -3.16 -9.64 19.75
N SER A 50 -2.55 -8.50 19.43
CA SER A 50 -2.61 -7.88 18.11
C SER A 50 -2.16 -8.83 17.00
N PHE A 51 -1.05 -9.53 17.22
CA PHE A 51 -0.54 -10.52 16.26
C PHE A 51 -1.44 -11.77 16.16
N LEU A 52 -1.93 -12.31 17.27
CA LEU A 52 -2.86 -13.45 17.25
C LEU A 52 -4.21 -13.11 16.59
N THR A 53 -4.60 -11.83 16.59
CA THR A 53 -5.81 -11.36 15.89
C THR A 53 -5.55 -10.90 14.45
N SER A 54 -4.30 -10.94 13.97
CA SER A 54 -3.97 -10.53 12.60
C SER A 54 -4.45 -11.56 11.58
N GLU A 55 -4.91 -11.09 10.42
CA GLU A 55 -5.21 -11.93 9.26
C GLU A 55 -3.94 -12.49 8.59
N SER A 56 -2.77 -11.94 8.91
CA SER A 56 -1.48 -12.40 8.40
C SER A 56 -1.01 -13.66 9.15
N PRO A 57 -0.90 -14.83 8.50
CA PRO A 57 -0.46 -16.05 9.19
C PRO A 57 0.97 -15.97 9.72
N MET A 58 1.81 -15.09 9.15
CA MET A 58 3.14 -14.85 9.67
C MET A 58 3.10 -14.09 11.00
N GLU A 59 2.27 -13.06 11.08
CA GLU A 59 2.09 -12.28 12.31
C GLU A 59 1.48 -13.16 13.40
N ALA A 60 0.42 -13.90 13.07
CA ALA A 60 -0.20 -14.84 14.01
C ALA A 60 0.79 -15.92 14.50
N ALA A 61 1.68 -16.42 13.63
CA ALA A 61 2.76 -17.32 14.03
C ALA A 61 3.75 -16.67 15.01
N VAL A 62 4.09 -15.39 14.81
CA VAL A 62 4.98 -14.65 15.73
C VAL A 62 4.29 -14.40 17.08
N GLY A 63 3.02 -14.02 17.08
CA GLY A 63 2.22 -13.90 18.30
C GLY A 63 2.21 -15.20 19.10
N ALA A 64 1.95 -16.33 18.43
CA ALA A 64 1.97 -17.66 19.06
C ALA A 64 3.38 -18.07 19.55
N LYS A 65 4.42 -17.77 18.79
CA LYS A 65 5.81 -18.03 19.19
C LYS A 65 6.18 -17.23 20.44
N LEU A 66 5.87 -15.93 20.48
CA LEU A 66 6.10 -15.08 21.64
C LEU A 66 5.36 -15.61 22.87
N LEU A 67 4.08 -15.95 22.71
CA LEU A 67 3.28 -16.54 23.78
C LEU A 67 3.90 -17.84 24.32
N TYR A 68 4.39 -18.71 23.44
CA TYR A 68 5.07 -19.95 23.81
C TYR A 68 6.38 -19.70 24.57
N GLN A 69 7.21 -18.78 24.08
CA GLN A 69 8.52 -18.44 24.67
C GLN A 69 8.37 -17.82 26.07
N GLN A 70 7.31 -17.04 26.29
CA GLN A 70 7.00 -16.43 27.59
C GLN A 70 6.47 -17.44 28.62
N ASN A 71 6.25 -18.70 28.22
CA ASN A 71 5.65 -19.73 29.07
C ASN A 71 4.35 -19.28 29.74
N TRP A 72 3.52 -18.59 28.98
CA TRP A 72 2.39 -17.89 29.57
C TRP A 72 1.08 -18.65 29.42
N GLU A 73 0.48 -19.00 30.55
CA GLU A 73 -0.72 -19.82 30.64
C GLU A 73 -2.02 -18.99 30.66
N SER A 74 -2.11 -17.99 29.77
CA SER A 74 -3.35 -17.22 29.62
C SER A 74 -4.39 -18.00 28.82
N LYS A 75 -5.51 -18.32 29.46
CA LYS A 75 -6.68 -18.93 28.81
C LYS A 75 -7.18 -18.08 27.62
N GLU A 76 -7.15 -16.77 27.74
CA GLU A 76 -7.63 -15.84 26.70
C GLU A 76 -6.79 -15.98 25.43
N TYR A 77 -5.47 -15.83 25.51
CA TYR A 77 -4.59 -15.90 24.34
C TYR A 77 -4.46 -17.32 23.78
N THR A 78 -4.53 -18.33 24.64
CA THR A 78 -4.60 -19.72 24.18
C THR A 78 -5.90 -20.00 23.42
N ASP A 79 -7.02 -19.39 23.82
CA ASP A 79 -8.28 -19.46 23.07
C ASP A 79 -8.18 -18.73 21.72
N LEU A 80 -7.44 -17.62 21.61
CA LEU A 80 -7.15 -16.98 20.32
C LEU A 80 -6.33 -17.90 19.40
N ALA A 81 -5.30 -18.56 19.92
CA ALA A 81 -4.52 -19.53 19.16
C ALA A 81 -5.38 -20.73 18.72
N ALA A 82 -6.28 -21.20 19.59
CA ALA A 82 -7.22 -22.28 19.29
C ALA A 82 -8.25 -21.88 18.23
N TYR A 83 -8.78 -20.65 18.29
CA TYR A 83 -9.65 -20.10 17.24
C TYR A 83 -8.96 -20.09 15.88
N ASN A 84 -7.75 -19.53 15.80
CA ASN A 84 -6.99 -19.49 14.55
C ASN A 84 -6.71 -20.91 14.02
N LEU A 85 -6.29 -21.82 14.90
CA LEU A 85 -6.09 -23.21 14.53
C LEU A 85 -7.37 -23.83 13.96
N GLN A 86 -8.52 -23.66 14.63
CA GLN A 86 -9.81 -24.21 14.20
C GLN A 86 -10.19 -23.77 12.78
N ASN A 87 -9.97 -22.50 12.45
CA ASN A 87 -10.36 -21.94 11.15
C ASN A 87 -9.37 -22.25 10.03
N HIS A 88 -8.08 -22.39 10.35
CA HIS A 88 -7.04 -22.41 9.32
C HIS A 88 -6.24 -23.71 9.23
N TYR A 89 -6.44 -24.72 10.09
CA TYR A 89 -5.63 -25.96 10.04
C TYR A 89 -5.81 -26.79 8.76
N LYS A 90 -6.90 -26.57 8.01
CA LYS A 90 -7.15 -27.22 6.71
C LYS A 90 -6.45 -26.50 5.56
N GLU A 91 -5.99 -25.27 5.76
CA GLU A 91 -5.26 -24.53 4.73
C GLU A 91 -3.87 -25.14 4.53
N SER A 92 -3.59 -25.64 3.32
CA SER A 92 -2.38 -26.41 3.02
C SER A 92 -1.24 -25.56 2.44
N THR A 93 -1.07 -24.34 2.97
CA THR A 93 0.06 -23.47 2.59
C THR A 93 1.23 -23.64 3.57
N PRO A 94 2.50 -23.53 3.13
CA PRO A 94 3.65 -23.64 4.02
C PRO A 94 3.64 -22.65 5.20
N ILE A 95 3.03 -21.47 5.01
CA ILE A 95 2.99 -20.40 6.01
C ILE A 95 1.93 -20.73 7.07
N TRP A 96 0.73 -21.15 6.68
CA TRP A 96 -0.29 -21.63 7.62
C TRP A 96 0.15 -22.88 8.36
N ASP A 97 0.85 -23.81 7.70
CA ASP A 97 1.45 -24.98 8.34
C ASP A 97 2.41 -24.60 9.48
N GLU A 98 3.15 -23.50 9.35
CA GLU A 98 4.02 -22.97 10.40
C GLU A 98 3.20 -22.33 11.53
N ALA A 99 2.28 -21.41 11.20
CA ALA A 99 1.41 -20.76 12.17
C ALA A 99 0.64 -21.78 13.03
N ASN A 100 0.00 -22.75 12.38
CA ASN A 100 -0.73 -23.83 13.03
C ASN A 100 0.17 -24.75 13.87
N SER A 101 1.45 -24.92 13.49
CA SER A 101 2.40 -25.65 14.33
C SER A 101 2.70 -24.90 15.62
N TRP A 102 2.82 -23.56 15.57
CA TRP A 102 2.99 -22.73 16.76
C TRP A 102 1.73 -22.69 17.63
N PHE A 103 0.53 -22.59 17.04
CA PHE A 103 -0.72 -22.69 17.81
C PHE A 103 -0.82 -24.03 18.56
N LEU A 104 -0.47 -25.14 17.91
CA LEU A 104 -0.42 -26.45 18.56
C LEU A 104 0.59 -26.52 19.71
N LEU A 105 1.74 -25.85 19.59
CA LEU A 105 2.72 -25.77 20.66
C LEU A 105 2.18 -24.99 21.87
N VAL A 106 1.64 -23.79 21.64
CA VAL A 106 0.98 -22.96 22.67
C VAL A 106 -0.11 -23.74 23.39
N ILE A 107 -1.05 -24.33 22.64
CA ILE A 107 -2.17 -25.10 23.21
C ILE A 107 -1.64 -26.24 24.09
N SER A 108 -0.65 -26.99 23.60
CA SER A 108 -0.09 -28.13 24.33
C SER A 108 0.69 -27.75 25.58
N GLN A 109 1.18 -26.51 25.66
CA GLN A 109 1.93 -26.01 26.81
C GLN A 109 1.04 -25.77 28.02
N THR A 110 -0.24 -25.44 27.80
CA THR A 110 -1.20 -25.21 28.89
C THR A 110 -1.67 -26.47 29.60
N GLU A 111 -1.44 -27.65 29.00
CA GLU A 111 -1.94 -28.95 29.47
C GLU A 111 -3.47 -29.00 29.71
N ASN A 112 -4.20 -28.00 29.18
CA ASN A 112 -5.63 -27.85 29.43
C ASN A 112 -6.44 -28.75 28.48
N GLN A 113 -7.09 -29.74 29.07
CA GLN A 113 -7.80 -30.81 28.36
C GLN A 113 -8.94 -30.29 27.46
N ARG A 114 -9.43 -29.07 27.67
CA ARG A 114 -10.50 -28.48 26.83
C ARG A 114 -10.14 -28.40 25.35
N TYR A 115 -8.85 -28.30 25.02
CA TYR A 115 -8.38 -28.22 23.64
C TYR A 115 -8.24 -29.59 22.98
N TYR A 116 -8.35 -30.67 23.76
CA TYR A 116 -8.17 -32.05 23.27
C TYR A 116 -9.04 -32.36 22.04
N PRO A 117 -10.35 -32.02 21.99
CA PRO A 117 -11.18 -32.33 20.82
C PRO A 117 -10.69 -31.65 19.54
N LEU A 118 -10.32 -30.37 19.61
CA LEU A 118 -9.77 -29.63 18.47
C LEU A 118 -8.44 -30.23 18.00
N VAL A 119 -7.51 -30.48 18.92
CA VAL A 119 -6.21 -31.06 18.58
C VAL A 119 -6.37 -32.47 18.00
N LYS A 120 -7.32 -33.26 18.50
CA LYS A 120 -7.66 -34.58 17.97
C LYS A 120 -8.22 -34.49 16.55
N GLU A 121 -9.09 -33.53 16.30
CA GLU A 121 -9.61 -33.25 14.95
C GLU A 121 -8.45 -32.93 14.01
N VAL A 122 -7.59 -31.97 14.36
CA VAL A 122 -6.40 -31.60 13.54
C VAL A 122 -5.51 -32.82 13.27
N TYR A 123 -5.26 -33.68 14.27
CA TYR A 123 -4.49 -34.90 14.07
C TYR A 123 -5.11 -35.85 13.02
N GLN A 124 -6.43 -35.96 13.01
CA GLN A 124 -7.16 -36.85 12.11
C GLN A 124 -7.27 -36.27 10.70
N SER A 125 -7.58 -34.98 10.56
CA SER A 125 -8.02 -34.35 9.31
C SER A 125 -7.03 -33.36 8.68
N ALA A 126 -5.91 -33.00 9.33
CA ALA A 126 -4.95 -32.07 8.73
C ALA A 126 -4.36 -32.59 7.41
N ASN A 127 -4.15 -31.67 6.46
CA ASN A 127 -3.70 -32.01 5.10
C ASN A 127 -2.20 -32.33 5.01
N THR A 128 -1.41 -31.95 6.02
CA THR A 128 0.06 -32.05 5.98
C THR A 128 0.60 -32.98 7.07
N LYS A 129 1.64 -33.76 6.73
CA LYS A 129 2.32 -34.65 7.69
C LYS A 129 2.93 -33.87 8.86
N LYS A 130 3.34 -32.62 8.61
CA LYS A 130 3.88 -31.71 9.62
C LYS A 130 2.84 -31.45 10.72
N LEU A 131 1.66 -30.97 10.36
CA LEU A 131 0.60 -30.69 11.35
C LEU A 131 0.16 -31.94 12.11
N LYS A 132 0.00 -33.08 11.43
CA LYS A 132 -0.31 -34.34 12.12
C LYS A 132 0.75 -34.70 13.17
N ARG A 133 2.03 -34.49 12.88
CA ARG A 133 3.13 -34.72 13.84
C ARG A 133 3.06 -33.77 15.04
N TYR A 134 2.82 -32.48 14.82
CA TYR A 134 2.66 -31.51 15.91
C TYR A 134 1.41 -31.79 16.75
N ALA A 135 0.27 -32.11 16.12
CA ALA A 135 -0.96 -32.46 16.81
C ALA A 135 -0.80 -33.74 17.64
N LYS A 136 -0.14 -34.77 17.10
CA LYS A 136 0.20 -35.99 17.86
C LYS A 136 1.07 -35.68 19.09
N ARG A 137 2.04 -34.76 18.95
CA ARG A 137 2.87 -34.31 20.08
C ARG A 137 2.02 -33.57 21.13
N ALA A 138 1.12 -32.70 20.69
CA ALA A 138 0.22 -31.96 21.56
C ALA A 138 -0.73 -32.89 22.33
N LEU A 139 -1.32 -33.90 21.68
CA LEU A 139 -2.22 -34.88 22.32
C LEU A 139 -1.55 -35.65 23.47
N ARG A 140 -0.25 -35.93 23.38
CA ARG A 140 0.50 -36.59 24.45
C ARG A 140 0.62 -35.74 25.72
N LYS A 141 0.46 -34.42 25.62
CA LYS A 141 0.49 -33.52 26.77
C LYS A 141 -0.89 -33.29 27.38
N LEU A 142 -1.95 -33.39 26.58
CA LEU A 142 -3.32 -33.15 27.04
C LEU A 142 -3.92 -34.37 27.76
N ASP A 143 -3.31 -35.55 27.63
CA ASP A 143 -3.52 -36.84 28.33
C ASP A 143 -4.93 -37.46 28.43
N LYS A 144 -6.04 -36.70 28.42
CA LYS A 144 -7.42 -37.24 28.44
C LYS A 144 -8.43 -36.37 27.67
N PRO A 145 -9.46 -36.98 27.06
CA PRO A 145 -10.58 -36.25 26.47
C PRO A 145 -11.40 -35.55 27.56
N ALA A 146 -11.56 -34.24 27.46
CA ALA A 146 -12.51 -33.46 28.23
C ALA A 146 -13.76 -33.11 27.40
N THR A 147 -14.76 -32.54 28.08
CA THR A 147 -15.97 -31.98 27.45
C THR A 147 -15.57 -30.93 26.40
N PRO A 148 -16.17 -30.94 25.19
CA PRO A 148 -15.85 -29.97 24.15
C PRO A 148 -16.03 -28.53 24.62
N ALA A 149 -15.06 -27.67 24.31
CA ALA A 149 -15.19 -26.23 24.52
C ALA A 149 -16.33 -25.68 23.67
N THR A 150 -17.17 -24.81 24.24
CA THR A 150 -18.43 -24.37 23.63
C THR A 150 -18.31 -23.21 22.63
N SER A 151 -17.19 -22.48 22.56
CA SER A 151 -16.76 -21.64 21.41
C SER A 151 -15.51 -20.83 21.80
N PHE A 152 -14.54 -20.65 20.89
CA PHE A 152 -13.38 -19.77 21.09
C PHE A 152 -13.65 -18.32 20.61
N GLU A 153 -14.71 -18.11 19.83
CA GLU A 153 -15.02 -16.85 19.14
C GLU A 153 -15.34 -15.68 20.08
N GLN A 154 -15.87 -15.98 21.27
CA GLN A 154 -16.17 -14.98 22.29
C GLN A 154 -14.90 -14.22 22.73
N ASN A 155 -13.79 -14.93 22.89
CA ASN A 155 -12.52 -14.30 23.27
C ASN A 155 -11.89 -13.51 22.13
N LEU A 156 -12.10 -13.92 20.88
CA LEU A 156 -11.69 -13.12 19.73
C LEU A 156 -12.43 -11.80 19.69
N THR A 157 -13.76 -11.84 19.81
CA THR A 157 -14.59 -10.62 19.82
C THR A 157 -14.18 -9.69 20.97
N ALA A 158 -13.93 -10.26 22.15
CA ALA A 158 -13.45 -9.51 23.30
C ALA A 158 -12.07 -8.87 23.05
N ALA A 159 -11.11 -9.62 22.51
CA ALA A 159 -9.76 -9.13 22.21
C ALA A 159 -9.77 -8.04 21.13
N LEU A 160 -10.54 -8.21 20.06
CA LEU A 160 -10.71 -7.19 19.01
C LEU A 160 -11.35 -5.91 19.55
N SER A 161 -12.39 -6.05 20.38
CA SER A 161 -13.02 -4.92 21.06
C SER A 161 -12.03 -4.20 21.98
N LYS A 162 -11.31 -4.95 22.81
CA LYS A 162 -10.29 -4.41 23.74
C LYS A 162 -9.18 -3.67 22.99
N ASN A 163 -8.61 -4.26 21.95
CA ASN A 163 -7.58 -3.62 21.11
C ASN A 163 -8.11 -2.33 20.48
N SER A 164 -9.35 -2.32 19.96
CA SER A 164 -9.94 -1.12 19.36
C SER A 164 -10.13 0.02 20.37
N GLN A 165 -10.48 -0.30 21.62
CA GLN A 165 -10.66 0.69 22.69
C GLN A 165 -9.32 1.26 23.19
N LEU A 166 -8.26 0.45 23.19
CA LEU A 166 -6.91 0.90 23.55
C LEU A 166 -6.34 1.90 22.54
N LEU A 167 -6.66 1.72 21.25
CA LEU A 167 -6.29 2.68 20.19
C LEU A 167 -6.94 4.06 20.37
N VAL A 168 -8.11 4.17 20.99
CA VAL A 168 -8.77 5.49 21.17
C VAL A 168 -8.07 6.34 22.23
N LYS A 169 -7.24 5.75 23.10
CA LYS A 169 -6.59 6.42 24.25
C LYS A 169 -5.15 6.87 23.96
N HIS A 170 -4.85 7.37 22.77
CA HIS A 170 -3.49 7.80 22.42
C HIS A 170 -2.98 8.94 23.32
N ARG A 171 -1.84 8.71 23.99
CA ARG A 171 -1.09 9.68 24.81
C ARG A 171 0.41 9.47 24.61
N TYR A 172 0.92 9.80 23.43
CA TYR A 172 2.36 9.91 23.20
C TYR A 172 2.70 11.31 22.71
N SER A 173 3.82 11.83 23.19
CA SER A 173 4.41 13.12 22.86
C SER A 173 5.89 12.95 22.49
N SER A 174 6.50 13.97 21.88
CA SER A 174 7.91 13.90 21.44
C SER A 174 8.83 13.67 22.63
N LYS A 175 8.48 14.27 23.78
CA LYS A 175 9.15 14.06 25.05
C LYS A 175 9.12 12.61 25.52
N ASP A 176 8.08 11.85 25.15
CA ASP A 176 8.02 10.42 25.48
C ASP A 176 9.01 9.62 24.61
N PHE A 177 9.17 9.98 23.34
CA PHE A 177 10.17 9.35 22.47
C PHE A 177 11.61 9.67 22.87
N GLU A 178 11.89 10.86 23.39
CA GLU A 178 13.20 11.24 23.95
C GLU A 178 13.57 10.41 25.19
N ARG A 179 12.58 9.85 25.89
CA ARG A 179 12.79 9.02 27.09
C ARG A 179 13.07 7.56 26.76
N ILE A 180 12.86 7.14 25.52
CA ILE A 180 13.10 5.77 25.08
C ILE A 180 14.56 5.62 24.63
N SER A 181 15.20 4.52 25.02
CA SER A 181 16.57 4.20 24.63
C SER A 181 16.65 2.86 23.89
N VAL A 182 17.64 2.71 23.00
CA VAL A 182 17.99 1.39 22.45
C VAL A 182 18.28 0.44 23.61
N GLY A 183 17.68 -0.76 23.57
CA GLY A 183 17.68 -1.74 24.65
C GLY A 183 16.41 -1.74 25.49
N SER A 184 15.57 -0.69 25.44
CA SER A 184 14.30 -0.64 26.19
C SER A 184 13.38 -1.81 25.83
N SER A 185 12.69 -2.36 26.83
CA SER A 185 11.73 -3.43 26.60
C SER A 185 10.45 -2.90 25.93
N VAL A 186 9.65 -3.79 25.35
CA VAL A 186 8.33 -3.40 24.82
C VAL A 186 7.46 -2.81 25.92
N ASP A 187 7.44 -3.41 27.11
CA ASP A 187 6.63 -2.91 28.23
C ASP A 187 7.08 -1.53 28.71
N GLU A 188 8.40 -1.28 28.75
CA GLU A 188 8.94 0.04 29.05
C GLU A 188 8.48 1.07 28.02
N VAL A 189 8.60 0.76 26.72
CA VAL A 189 8.14 1.64 25.64
C VAL A 189 6.64 1.91 25.72
N TYR A 190 5.83 0.89 26.01
CA TYR A 190 4.39 1.08 26.21
C TYR A 190 4.08 1.91 27.47
N SER A 191 4.86 1.78 28.54
CA SER A 191 4.68 2.61 29.74
C SER A 191 5.00 4.09 29.48
N ILE A 192 5.89 4.38 28.53
CA ILE A 192 6.33 5.73 28.17
C ILE A 192 5.43 6.33 27.08
N CYS A 193 5.22 5.62 25.98
CA CYS A 193 4.49 6.10 24.80
C CYS A 193 3.04 5.59 24.71
N GLY A 194 2.60 4.72 25.60
CA GLY A 194 1.30 4.07 25.47
C GLY A 194 1.23 3.13 24.25
N PHE A 195 0.00 2.79 23.87
CA PHE A 195 -0.30 1.86 22.79
C PHE A 195 -0.01 2.47 21.41
N PRO A 196 0.73 1.76 20.53
CA PRO A 196 0.95 2.19 19.16
C PRO A 196 -0.34 2.12 18.33
N ASN A 197 -0.39 2.84 17.21
CA ASN A 197 -1.52 2.79 16.28
C ASN A 197 -1.62 1.44 15.57
N SER A 198 -0.47 0.81 15.34
CA SER A 198 -0.40 -0.54 14.77
C SER A 198 0.90 -1.22 15.14
N VAL A 199 0.89 -2.55 15.05
CA VAL A 199 2.07 -3.40 15.20
C VAL A 199 2.20 -4.23 13.94
N ARG A 200 3.43 -4.49 13.50
CA ARG A 200 3.68 -5.34 12.32
C ARG A 200 5.03 -6.04 12.39
N LEU A 201 5.26 -6.98 11.48
CA LEU A 201 6.61 -7.51 11.26
C LEU A 201 7.45 -6.57 10.40
N ALA A 202 8.72 -6.35 10.77
CA ALA A 202 9.64 -5.49 10.02
C ALA A 202 9.93 -6.01 8.59
N SER A 203 9.64 -7.29 8.31
CA SER A 203 9.76 -7.87 6.97
C SER A 203 8.64 -8.88 6.66
N GLU A 204 7.53 -8.43 6.06
CA GLU A 204 6.43 -9.31 5.66
C GLU A 204 6.60 -10.00 4.29
N SER A 205 7.65 -9.72 3.51
CA SER A 205 7.73 -10.19 2.11
C SER A 205 8.26 -11.63 1.93
N LEU A 206 7.73 -12.59 2.69
CA LEU A 206 8.13 -14.01 2.68
C LEU A 206 7.14 -14.96 1.99
N LEU A 207 6.51 -14.53 0.89
CA LEU A 207 5.47 -15.35 0.27
C LEU A 207 5.92 -16.46 -0.70
N LEU A 208 7.17 -16.53 -1.18
CA LEU A 208 7.47 -17.48 -2.27
C LEU A 208 8.89 -18.07 -2.24
N LYS A 209 9.08 -19.19 -1.50
CA LYS A 209 9.87 -20.38 -1.90
C LYS A 209 9.93 -21.44 -0.77
N PRO A 210 9.42 -22.67 -0.96
CA PRO A 210 9.31 -23.70 0.10
C PRO A 210 10.65 -24.30 0.56
N LEU A 211 11.79 -24.02 -0.09
CA LEU A 211 13.10 -24.62 0.23
C LEU A 211 14.02 -23.72 1.10
N LEU A 212 13.62 -22.49 1.43
CA LEU A 212 14.44 -21.54 2.21
C LEU A 212 14.01 -21.39 3.68
N TRP A 213 13.04 -22.19 4.14
CA TRP A 213 12.40 -22.02 5.44
C TRP A 213 13.35 -22.17 6.65
N LEU A 214 14.42 -22.96 6.55
CA LEU A 214 15.46 -23.07 7.58
C LEU A 214 16.25 -21.76 7.81
N ARG A 215 16.20 -20.78 6.88
CA ARG A 215 16.81 -19.45 7.03
C ARG A 215 15.83 -18.35 7.47
N ILE A 216 14.55 -18.67 7.65
CA ILE A 216 13.48 -17.70 7.98
C ILE A 216 13.39 -17.43 9.49
N GLN A 217 13.86 -18.36 10.33
CA GLN A 217 13.75 -18.24 11.79
C GLN A 217 14.40 -16.96 12.35
N GLY A 218 15.48 -16.46 11.74
CA GLY A 218 16.14 -15.22 12.19
C GLY A 218 15.43 -13.91 11.83
N LYS A 219 14.45 -13.92 10.91
CA LYS A 219 13.73 -12.71 10.46
C LYS A 219 12.33 -12.55 11.04
N LEU A 220 11.77 -13.61 11.60
CA LEU A 220 10.55 -13.55 12.43
C LEU A 220 10.82 -12.94 13.82
N ASN A 221 12.03 -12.39 14.02
CA ASN A 221 12.46 -11.80 15.27
C ASN A 221 12.36 -10.28 15.28
N GLN A 222 11.89 -9.62 14.22
CA GLN A 222 11.79 -8.16 14.20
C GLN A 222 10.34 -7.67 14.15
N VAL A 223 9.97 -6.91 15.17
CA VAL A 223 8.64 -6.33 15.37
C VAL A 223 8.74 -4.81 15.24
N GLU A 224 7.78 -4.18 14.59
CA GLU A 224 7.67 -2.72 14.54
C GLU A 224 6.41 -2.25 15.26
N LEU A 225 6.57 -1.28 16.15
CA LEU A 225 5.48 -0.50 16.72
C LEU A 225 5.38 0.82 15.96
N LEU A 226 4.21 1.10 15.39
CA LEU A 226 3.97 2.31 14.60
C LEU A 226 3.19 3.32 15.41
N TYR A 227 3.81 4.48 15.63
CA TYR A 227 3.20 5.62 16.29
C TYR A 227 2.97 6.72 15.25
N GLU A 228 1.71 6.92 14.87
CA GLU A 228 1.29 7.81 13.79
C GLU A 228 1.74 9.24 14.10
N GLY A 229 2.54 9.80 13.20
CA GLY A 229 3.14 11.12 13.36
C GLY A 229 4.43 11.14 14.18
N TYR A 230 4.88 10.00 14.71
CA TYR A 230 6.07 9.91 15.56
C TYR A 230 7.15 9.00 15.01
N GLY A 231 6.77 7.98 14.25
CA GLY A 231 7.70 7.09 13.55
C GLY A 231 7.44 5.63 13.92
N ALA A 232 8.49 4.83 13.76
CA ALA A 232 8.45 3.41 14.04
C ALA A 232 9.54 3.04 15.05
N LEU A 233 9.19 2.21 16.02
CA LEU A 233 10.12 1.63 16.98
C LEU A 233 10.30 0.15 16.61
N ARG A 234 11.54 -0.25 16.29
CA ARG A 234 11.84 -1.61 15.86
C ARG A 234 12.48 -2.41 17.00
N PHE A 235 11.87 -3.54 17.31
CA PHE A 235 12.28 -4.45 18.35
C PHE A 235 12.89 -5.71 17.77
N GLU A 236 13.90 -6.24 18.43
CA GLU A 236 14.47 -7.55 18.16
C GLU A 236 14.08 -8.54 19.25
N ASN A 237 13.61 -9.72 18.84
CA ASN A 237 13.21 -10.84 19.69
C ASN A 237 14.40 -11.75 19.93
N ASN A 238 14.92 -11.71 21.16
CA ASN A 238 15.92 -12.62 21.68
C ASN A 238 15.25 -13.57 22.67
N GLU A 239 14.84 -14.74 22.17
CA GLU A 239 14.27 -15.83 22.98
C GLU A 239 13.02 -15.46 23.82
N GLY A 240 12.17 -14.60 23.28
CA GLY A 240 10.96 -14.10 23.93
C GLY A 240 11.12 -12.69 24.46
N VAL A 241 12.35 -12.22 24.69
CA VAL A 241 12.61 -10.86 25.16
C VAL A 241 12.70 -9.93 23.95
N LEU A 242 11.77 -8.99 23.88
CA LEU A 242 11.74 -7.95 22.84
C LEU A 242 12.42 -6.69 23.35
N THR A 243 13.53 -6.33 22.71
CA THR A 243 14.32 -5.14 23.04
C THR A 243 14.37 -4.19 21.86
N LEU A 244 14.26 -2.88 22.14
CA LEU A 244 14.31 -1.86 21.12
C LEU A 244 15.69 -1.86 20.47
N SER A 245 15.74 -2.16 19.19
CA SER A 245 16.97 -2.20 18.39
C SER A 245 17.23 -0.88 17.66
N GLU A 246 16.16 -0.18 17.25
CA GLU A 246 16.25 1.02 16.42
C GLU A 246 15.01 1.90 16.63
N SER A 247 15.24 3.20 16.83
CA SER A 247 14.20 4.22 16.80
C SER A 247 14.29 4.96 15.47
N LEU A 248 13.28 4.81 14.62
CA LEU A 248 13.17 5.53 13.36
C LEU A 248 12.44 6.86 13.64
N GLY A 249 13.16 7.79 14.25
CA GLY A 249 12.65 9.09 14.67
C GLY A 249 12.39 10.01 13.47
N TYR A 250 11.13 10.31 13.20
CA TYR A 250 10.72 11.26 12.15
C TYR A 250 10.05 12.52 12.71
N TRP A 251 10.14 12.74 14.04
CA TRP A 251 9.24 13.63 14.76
C TRP A 251 9.33 15.10 14.42
N ASP A 252 10.52 15.68 14.64
CA ASP A 252 10.76 17.11 14.42
C ASP A 252 10.53 17.46 12.95
N TRP A 253 10.96 16.57 12.07
CA TRP A 253 10.75 16.69 10.65
C TRP A 253 9.25 16.64 10.27
N LEU A 254 8.45 15.77 10.89
CA LEU A 254 7.04 15.61 10.56
C LEU A 254 6.17 16.76 11.08
N GLN A 255 6.43 17.27 12.29
CA GLN A 255 5.74 18.47 12.75
C GLN A 255 6.12 19.68 11.92
N GLU A 256 7.39 19.80 11.56
CA GLU A 256 7.84 20.88 10.69
C GLU A 256 7.19 20.80 9.31
N SER A 257 7.08 19.59 8.74
CA SER A 257 6.37 19.36 7.48
C SER A 257 4.87 19.71 7.60
N LYS A 258 4.18 19.26 8.65
CA LYS A 258 2.77 19.63 8.90
C LYS A 258 2.57 21.14 9.07
N ARG A 259 3.47 21.80 9.80
CA ARG A 259 3.46 23.25 9.98
C ARG A 259 3.63 23.96 8.64
N LYS A 260 4.59 23.53 7.82
CA LYS A 260 4.80 24.07 6.47
C LYS A 260 3.59 23.83 5.55
N ILE A 261 2.96 22.65 5.63
CA ILE A 261 1.73 22.32 4.87
C ILE A 261 0.58 23.28 5.21
N GLN A 262 0.43 23.64 6.48
CA GLN A 262 -0.61 24.57 6.94
C GLN A 262 -0.29 26.03 6.59
N GLN A 263 1.00 26.40 6.58
CA GLN A 263 1.43 27.77 6.31
C GLN A 263 1.57 28.09 4.81
N THR A 264 1.71 27.08 3.96
CA THR A 264 1.88 27.33 2.53
C THR A 264 0.58 27.73 1.84
N ASN A 265 0.64 28.84 1.11
CA ASN A 265 -0.43 29.32 0.24
C ASN A 265 -0.39 28.67 -1.15
N SER A 266 0.70 28.00 -1.51
CA SER A 266 0.83 27.30 -2.79
C SER A 266 0.36 25.86 -2.65
N ASP A 267 -0.64 25.49 -3.45
CA ASP A 267 -1.12 24.10 -3.51
C ASP A 267 -0.03 23.15 -4.03
N PHE A 268 0.88 23.64 -4.89
CA PHE A 268 1.99 22.84 -5.40
C PHE A 268 3.01 22.52 -4.31
N GLU A 269 3.40 23.51 -3.50
CA GLU A 269 4.28 23.28 -2.35
C GLU A 269 3.61 22.36 -1.32
N ARG A 270 2.29 22.50 -1.12
CA ARG A 270 1.53 21.59 -0.24
C ARG A 270 1.60 20.14 -0.73
N GLU A 271 1.48 19.93 -2.03
CA GLU A 271 1.59 18.61 -2.67
C GLU A 271 3.00 18.03 -2.49
N ILE A 272 4.07 18.82 -2.67
CA ILE A 272 5.47 18.41 -2.41
C ILE A 272 5.63 17.92 -0.97
N LEU A 273 5.22 18.73 0.00
CA LEU A 273 5.33 18.37 1.42
C LEU A 273 4.50 17.13 1.77
N THR A 274 3.35 16.95 1.13
CA THR A 274 2.51 15.75 1.30
C THR A 274 3.22 14.50 0.77
N PHE A 275 3.91 14.59 -0.37
CA PHE A 275 4.72 13.49 -0.87
C PHE A 275 5.92 13.18 0.03
N GLU A 276 6.61 14.21 0.51
CA GLU A 276 7.66 14.10 1.53
C GLU A 276 7.15 13.28 2.72
N GLN A 277 5.99 13.68 3.28
CA GLN A 277 5.33 13.02 4.41
C GLN A 277 4.97 11.57 4.11
N ASN A 278 4.36 11.29 2.96
CA ASN A 278 3.97 9.94 2.58
C ASN A 278 5.19 9.00 2.46
N ILE A 279 6.27 9.48 1.84
CA ILE A 279 7.51 8.72 1.68
C ILE A 279 8.16 8.39 3.02
N VAL A 280 8.12 9.33 3.96
CA VAL A 280 8.75 9.14 5.27
C VAL A 280 7.90 8.26 6.18
N THR A 281 6.58 8.45 6.18
CA THR A 281 5.71 7.91 7.25
C THR A 281 5.05 6.57 6.92
N LYS A 282 4.65 6.37 5.67
CA LYS A 282 3.78 5.25 5.29
C LYS A 282 4.55 4.01 4.83
N GLY A 283 5.88 4.07 4.79
CA GLY A 283 6.72 2.93 4.45
C GLY A 283 6.41 2.32 3.07
N HIS A 284 6.66 1.02 2.93
CA HIS A 284 6.67 0.28 1.66
C HIS A 284 5.44 0.53 0.74
N PHE A 285 4.22 0.41 1.27
CA PHE A 285 3.01 0.47 0.44
C PHE A 285 2.76 1.85 -0.16
N ALA A 286 3.16 2.92 0.53
CA ALA A 286 3.01 4.27 0.00
C ALA A 286 3.95 4.56 -1.17
N TYR A 287 5.07 3.86 -1.34
CA TYR A 287 5.96 4.12 -2.49
C TYR A 287 5.33 3.72 -3.81
N PHE A 288 4.49 2.68 -3.85
CA PHE A 288 3.77 2.29 -5.06
C PHE A 288 2.76 3.36 -5.46
N GLU A 289 1.90 3.77 -4.51
CA GLU A 289 0.89 4.81 -4.75
C GLU A 289 1.54 6.15 -5.08
N THR A 290 2.58 6.52 -4.33
CA THR A 290 3.37 7.75 -4.56
C THR A 290 4.05 7.70 -5.93
N ALA A 291 4.62 6.56 -6.33
CA ALA A 291 5.19 6.41 -7.67
C ALA A 291 4.14 6.70 -8.73
N GLN A 292 2.93 6.16 -8.60
CA GLN A 292 1.85 6.43 -9.55
C GLN A 292 1.41 7.89 -9.56
N GLN A 293 1.20 8.48 -8.38
CA GLN A 293 0.70 9.84 -8.23
C GLN A 293 1.70 10.89 -8.70
N ILE A 294 3.01 10.67 -8.48
CA ILE A 294 4.05 11.61 -8.88
C ILE A 294 4.25 11.66 -10.40
N GLN A 295 3.79 10.63 -11.12
CA GLN A 295 3.83 10.62 -12.58
C GLN A 295 2.98 11.78 -13.13
N PHE A 296 3.63 12.64 -13.91
CA PHE A 296 3.03 13.88 -14.44
C PHE A 296 2.65 14.94 -13.39
N SER A 297 3.24 14.89 -12.19
CA SER A 297 3.09 15.97 -11.19
C SER A 297 3.96 17.19 -11.49
N GLY A 298 5.10 16.98 -12.17
CA GLY A 298 6.16 17.98 -12.39
C GLY A 298 7.12 18.12 -11.22
N ILE A 299 6.96 17.33 -10.15
CA ILE A 299 7.78 17.43 -8.94
C ILE A 299 9.16 16.81 -9.21
N SER A 300 10.21 17.62 -8.99
CA SER A 300 11.62 17.21 -9.04
C SER A 300 12.36 17.49 -7.71
N ASP A 301 11.59 17.79 -6.66
CA ASP A 301 12.11 18.31 -5.39
C ASP A 301 12.90 17.25 -4.61
N GLU A 302 14.11 17.61 -4.21
CA GLU A 302 15.06 16.70 -3.56
C GLU A 302 14.56 16.21 -2.20
N ARG A 303 13.72 16.99 -1.51
CA ARG A 303 13.09 16.59 -0.25
C ARG A 303 12.28 15.29 -0.39
N VAL A 304 11.66 15.10 -1.55
CA VAL A 304 10.85 13.90 -1.86
C VAL A 304 11.76 12.73 -2.21
N PHE A 305 12.82 12.96 -2.99
CA PHE A 305 13.57 11.88 -3.64
C PHE A 305 14.86 11.47 -2.94
N ASP A 306 15.52 12.36 -2.18
CA ASP A 306 16.75 12.02 -1.45
C ASP A 306 16.55 10.93 -0.39
N PRO A 307 15.46 10.93 0.39
CA PRO A 307 15.19 9.81 1.32
C PRO A 307 15.10 8.47 0.58
N VAL A 308 14.48 8.45 -0.61
CA VAL A 308 14.37 7.25 -1.46
C VAL A 308 15.74 6.82 -1.97
N ALA A 309 16.57 7.77 -2.45
CA ALA A 309 17.91 7.52 -2.95
C ALA A 309 18.84 6.97 -1.85
N ASN A 310 18.79 7.56 -0.66
CA ASN A 310 19.58 7.14 0.49
C ASN A 310 19.18 5.73 0.94
N HIS A 311 17.87 5.45 1.04
CA HIS A 311 17.40 4.11 1.37
C HIS A 311 17.85 3.08 0.32
N LEU A 312 17.71 3.41 -0.96
CA LEU A 312 18.15 2.53 -2.04
C LEU A 312 19.66 2.21 -1.95
N ASN A 313 20.51 3.22 -1.69
CA ASN A 313 21.95 3.02 -1.52
C ASN A 313 22.29 2.10 -0.35
N LEU A 314 21.65 2.31 0.80
CA LEU A 314 21.82 1.47 1.98
C LEU A 314 21.46 0.02 1.69
N ARG A 315 20.35 -0.22 0.99
CA ARG A 315 19.91 -1.59 0.67
C ARG A 315 20.77 -2.26 -0.40
N VAL A 316 21.25 -1.50 -1.38
CA VAL A 316 22.19 -2.02 -2.39
C VAL A 316 23.51 -2.43 -1.73
N SER A 317 24.06 -1.63 -0.80
CA SER A 317 25.33 -1.95 -0.13
C SER A 317 25.22 -3.14 0.83
N GLN A 318 24.07 -3.33 1.48
CA GLN A 318 23.79 -4.47 2.35
C GLN A 318 23.49 -5.79 1.59
N GLY A 319 23.40 -5.72 0.26
CA GLY A 319 23.01 -6.84 -0.59
C GLY A 319 21.49 -6.99 -0.69
N ILE A 320 21.00 -6.99 -1.92
CA ILE A 320 19.55 -7.06 -2.20
C ILE A 320 19.06 -8.50 -2.11
N LYS A 321 18.08 -8.73 -1.24
CA LYS A 321 17.41 -10.04 -1.17
C LYS A 321 16.35 -10.14 -2.28
N PRO A 322 16.08 -11.34 -2.82
CA PRO A 322 15.13 -11.49 -3.94
C PRO A 322 13.73 -10.89 -3.71
N HIS A 323 13.21 -10.88 -2.48
CA HIS A 323 11.90 -10.28 -2.15
C HIS A 323 11.93 -8.75 -2.10
N GLU A 324 13.08 -8.15 -1.77
CA GLU A 324 13.25 -6.69 -1.75
C GLU A 324 13.29 -6.12 -3.18
N ALA A 325 13.59 -6.97 -4.18
CA ALA A 325 13.72 -6.53 -5.57
C ALA A 325 12.45 -5.84 -6.12
N TYR A 326 11.26 -6.30 -5.72
CA TYR A 326 10.01 -5.67 -6.13
C TYR A 326 9.85 -4.26 -5.54
N GLN A 327 10.08 -4.12 -4.23
CA GLN A 327 10.06 -2.83 -3.52
C GLN A 327 11.09 -1.86 -4.10
N LEU A 328 12.34 -2.32 -4.24
CA LEU A 328 13.41 -1.49 -4.76
C LEU A 328 13.17 -1.12 -6.24
N GLY A 329 12.41 -1.92 -6.98
CA GLY A 329 11.90 -1.55 -8.30
C GLY A 329 11.06 -0.27 -8.28
N TRP A 330 10.18 -0.10 -7.29
CA TRP A 330 9.41 1.14 -7.11
C TRP A 330 10.28 2.33 -6.72
N TYR A 331 11.35 2.10 -5.96
CA TYR A 331 12.27 3.16 -5.54
C TYR A 331 13.07 3.66 -6.74
N LEU A 332 13.58 2.72 -7.54
CA LEU A 332 14.21 3.02 -8.82
C LEU A 332 13.26 3.80 -9.72
N LEU A 333 12.00 3.38 -9.84
CA LEU A 333 11.00 4.07 -10.65
C LEU A 333 10.72 5.50 -10.14
N LEU A 334 10.61 5.70 -8.82
CA LEU A 334 10.46 7.02 -8.20
C LEU A 334 11.63 7.94 -8.55
N LEU A 335 12.86 7.47 -8.40
CA LEU A 335 14.05 8.24 -8.78
C LEU A 335 14.08 8.51 -10.29
N GLY A 336 13.62 7.59 -11.12
CA GLY A 336 13.42 7.82 -12.54
C GLY A 336 12.39 8.93 -12.82
N ARG A 337 11.28 8.95 -12.09
CA ARG A 337 10.23 9.98 -12.24
C ARG A 337 10.61 11.35 -11.70
N SER A 338 11.66 11.43 -10.88
CA SER A 338 12.13 12.70 -10.34
C SER A 338 12.60 13.70 -11.39
N GLY A 339 13.09 13.24 -12.55
CA GLY A 339 13.69 14.13 -13.54
C GLY A 339 14.97 14.84 -13.05
N ASN A 340 15.51 14.49 -11.88
CA ASN A 340 16.72 15.11 -11.33
C ASN A 340 17.97 14.31 -11.75
N GLU A 341 18.81 14.96 -12.57
CA GLU A 341 20.01 14.37 -13.17
C GLU A 341 20.98 13.77 -12.15
N LYS A 342 20.98 14.26 -10.90
CA LYS A 342 21.87 13.78 -9.83
C LYS A 342 21.73 12.27 -9.56
N TYR A 343 20.54 11.70 -9.77
CA TYR A 343 20.31 10.27 -9.53
C TYR A 343 20.79 9.37 -10.68
N ARG A 344 21.19 9.93 -11.83
CA ARG A 344 21.61 9.14 -13.00
C ARG A 344 22.74 8.18 -12.68
N LEU A 345 23.81 8.67 -12.03
CA LEU A 345 24.98 7.86 -11.73
C LEU A 345 24.63 6.67 -10.83
N GLN A 346 23.79 6.91 -9.82
CA GLN A 346 23.30 5.86 -8.92
C GLN A 346 22.51 4.79 -9.70
N LEU A 347 21.54 5.21 -10.52
CA LEU A 347 20.73 4.29 -11.33
C LEU A 347 21.58 3.50 -12.34
N ALA A 348 22.54 4.17 -12.99
CA ALA A 348 23.46 3.56 -13.95
C ALA A 348 24.37 2.51 -13.29
N LYS A 349 24.92 2.84 -12.12
CA LYS A 349 25.72 1.90 -11.31
C LYS A 349 24.91 0.64 -10.98
N ILE A 350 23.69 0.81 -10.48
CA ILE A 350 22.80 -0.32 -10.15
C ILE A 350 22.47 -1.16 -11.40
N ALA A 351 22.24 -0.53 -12.55
CA ALA A 351 21.98 -1.20 -13.82
C ALA A 351 23.20 -1.96 -14.39
N ALA A 352 24.41 -1.55 -14.04
CA ALA A 352 25.68 -2.16 -14.46
C ALA A 352 26.11 -3.31 -13.54
N ASP A 353 26.10 -3.09 -12.21
CA ASP A 353 26.75 -3.95 -11.23
C ASP A 353 25.92 -5.19 -10.88
N MET A 354 24.60 -5.13 -11.03
CA MET A 354 23.67 -6.15 -10.52
C MET A 354 23.39 -7.27 -11.53
N ARG A 355 24.45 -7.97 -11.95
CA ARG A 355 24.36 -9.09 -12.90
C ARG A 355 23.42 -10.18 -12.36
N LYS A 356 22.42 -10.57 -13.16
CA LYS A 356 21.38 -11.58 -12.86
C LYS A 356 20.30 -11.19 -11.83
N ASN A 357 20.29 -9.96 -11.30
CA ASN A 357 19.25 -9.51 -10.37
C ASN A 357 18.06 -8.85 -11.11
N PRO A 358 16.79 -9.14 -10.78
CA PRO A 358 15.62 -8.46 -11.34
C PRO A 358 15.68 -6.93 -11.28
N ILE A 359 16.30 -6.36 -10.24
CA ILE A 359 16.39 -4.90 -10.07
C ILE A 359 17.23 -4.21 -11.16
N ARG A 360 18.07 -4.96 -11.89
CA ARG A 360 18.82 -4.44 -13.03
C ARG A 360 17.89 -3.92 -14.12
N ASN A 361 16.83 -4.67 -14.43
CA ASN A 361 15.87 -4.27 -15.47
C ASN A 361 15.04 -3.08 -15.00
N GLU A 362 14.68 -3.03 -13.72
CA GLU A 362 13.99 -1.87 -13.14
C GLU A 362 14.86 -0.61 -13.15
N ALA A 363 16.17 -0.73 -12.86
CA ALA A 363 17.10 0.40 -12.96
C ALA A 363 17.24 0.91 -14.40
N LYS A 364 17.23 0.02 -15.40
CA LYS A 364 17.20 0.42 -16.81
C LYS A 364 15.93 1.15 -17.19
N LYS A 365 14.76 0.66 -16.74
CA LYS A 365 13.48 1.37 -16.94
C LYS A 365 13.51 2.73 -16.26
N ALA A 366 14.02 2.81 -15.03
CA ALA A 366 14.18 4.06 -14.30
C ALA A 366 15.07 5.06 -15.03
N LEU A 367 16.15 4.64 -15.70
CA LEU A 367 16.97 5.53 -16.54
C LEU A 367 16.21 6.08 -17.75
N VAL A 368 15.35 5.26 -18.38
CA VAL A 368 14.48 5.73 -19.47
C VAL A 368 13.47 6.75 -18.94
N GLU A 369 12.84 6.45 -17.80
CA GLU A 369 11.94 7.39 -17.13
C GLU A 369 12.67 8.68 -16.73
N LEU A 370 13.90 8.60 -16.24
CA LEU A 370 14.71 9.78 -15.89
C LEU A 370 14.92 10.69 -17.11
N ASN A 371 15.33 10.11 -18.24
CA ASN A 371 15.52 10.88 -19.48
C ASN A 371 14.23 11.55 -19.97
N ASN A 372 13.08 10.90 -19.79
CA ASN A 372 11.80 11.49 -20.12
C ASN A 372 11.45 12.62 -19.15
N ASN A 373 11.54 12.39 -17.84
CA ASN A 373 11.12 13.35 -16.83
C ASN A 373 12.07 14.54 -16.68
N ILE A 374 13.35 14.43 -17.05
CA ILE A 374 14.24 15.60 -17.19
C ILE A 374 13.66 16.62 -18.17
N ARG A 375 13.07 16.13 -19.27
CA ARG A 375 12.44 16.97 -20.29
C ARG A 375 11.02 17.38 -19.88
N TRP A 376 10.27 16.45 -19.30
CA TRP A 376 8.85 16.65 -19.02
C TRP A 376 8.60 17.48 -17.76
N ASN A 377 9.32 17.26 -16.67
CA ASN A 377 9.02 17.93 -15.40
C ASN A 377 9.06 19.46 -15.51
N PRO A 378 10.06 20.10 -16.16
CA PRO A 378 10.06 21.54 -16.35
C PRO A 378 8.85 22.08 -17.13
N ILE A 379 8.34 21.31 -18.10
CA ILE A 379 7.12 21.68 -18.85
C ILE A 379 5.90 21.60 -17.92
N ILE A 380 5.80 20.51 -17.16
CA ILE A 380 4.65 20.23 -16.30
C ILE A 380 4.58 21.21 -15.14
N SER A 381 5.71 21.49 -14.49
CA SER A 381 5.79 22.33 -13.29
C SER A 381 5.76 23.83 -13.57
N ASN A 382 5.81 24.24 -14.85
CA ASN A 382 5.90 25.65 -15.23
C ASN A 382 4.76 26.49 -14.62
N GLY A 383 5.09 27.36 -13.68
CA GLY A 383 4.14 28.26 -13.00
C GLY A 383 3.17 27.58 -12.03
N LEU A 384 3.34 26.30 -11.68
CA LEU A 384 2.45 25.61 -10.73
C LEU A 384 2.58 26.16 -9.29
N ASP A 385 3.75 26.71 -8.94
CA ASP A 385 4.00 27.39 -7.67
C ASP A 385 3.07 28.60 -7.46
N LYS A 386 2.64 29.24 -8.56
CA LYS A 386 1.76 30.41 -8.60
C LYS A 386 0.34 30.09 -9.04
N ALA A 387 -0.02 28.81 -9.18
CA ALA A 387 -1.38 28.43 -9.54
C ALA A 387 -2.37 28.98 -8.49
N PRO A 388 -3.50 29.59 -8.89
CA PRO A 388 -4.54 30.00 -7.96
C PRO A 388 -4.98 28.83 -7.07
N LYS A 389 -5.34 29.13 -5.82
CA LYS A 389 -5.78 28.13 -4.85
C LYS A 389 -6.98 27.35 -5.41
N GLY A 390 -6.89 26.02 -5.38
CA GLY A 390 -7.86 25.08 -5.95
C GLY A 390 -7.70 24.81 -7.44
N GLU A 391 -6.82 25.52 -8.15
CA GLU A 391 -6.64 25.39 -9.61
C GLU A 391 -5.35 24.67 -10.03
N LEU A 392 -4.59 24.09 -9.08
CA LEU A 392 -3.34 23.37 -9.39
C LEU A 392 -3.51 22.35 -10.54
N GLU A 393 -4.57 21.55 -10.48
CA GLU A 393 -4.87 20.52 -11.46
C GLU A 393 -5.24 21.08 -12.84
N LEU A 394 -5.92 22.22 -12.88
CA LEU A 394 -6.23 22.92 -14.12
C LEU A 394 -4.95 23.42 -14.80
N TYR A 395 -4.07 24.11 -14.05
CA TYR A 395 -2.83 24.64 -14.60
C TYR A 395 -1.87 23.52 -15.03
N ARG A 396 -1.77 22.45 -14.25
CA ARG A 396 -1.02 21.24 -14.63
C ARG A 396 -1.53 20.62 -15.92
N ALA A 397 -2.85 20.48 -16.05
CA ALA A 397 -3.45 19.97 -17.28
C ALA A 397 -3.18 20.91 -18.47
N LEU A 398 -3.28 22.22 -18.28
CA LEU A 398 -2.97 23.23 -19.30
C LEU A 398 -1.51 23.13 -19.79
N ASN A 399 -0.56 22.95 -18.87
CA ASN A 399 0.86 22.75 -19.23
C ASN A 399 1.04 21.47 -20.06
N LEU A 400 0.41 20.38 -19.65
CA LEU A 400 0.46 19.09 -20.35
C LEU A 400 -0.15 19.16 -21.76
N VAL A 401 -1.34 19.75 -21.91
CA VAL A 401 -2.04 19.81 -23.21
C VAL A 401 -1.38 20.77 -24.20
N ASN A 402 -0.72 21.83 -23.71
CA ASN A 402 0.00 22.79 -24.54
C ASN A 402 1.45 22.37 -24.87
N SER A 403 1.94 21.29 -24.28
CA SER A 403 3.27 20.74 -24.54
C SER A 403 3.50 20.42 -26.02
N SER A 404 4.76 20.41 -26.48
CA SER A 404 5.16 19.83 -27.77
C SER A 404 5.18 18.29 -27.76
N GLU A 405 5.22 17.67 -26.58
CA GLU A 405 5.34 16.22 -26.41
C GLU A 405 3.96 15.54 -26.49
N TYR A 406 3.78 14.63 -27.44
CA TYR A 406 2.51 13.93 -27.67
C TYR A 406 2.03 13.16 -26.43
N GLU A 407 2.96 12.51 -25.71
CA GLU A 407 2.71 11.76 -24.49
C GLU A 407 2.15 12.66 -23.39
N LEU A 408 2.66 13.88 -23.25
CA LEU A 408 2.16 14.86 -22.29
C LEU A 408 0.77 15.40 -22.67
N ARG A 409 0.52 15.63 -23.97
CA ARG A 409 -0.82 16.05 -24.43
C ARG A 409 -1.89 15.03 -24.06
N ILE A 410 -1.62 13.75 -24.33
CA ILE A 410 -2.55 12.66 -23.98
C ILE A 410 -2.74 12.56 -22.47
N ALA A 411 -1.65 12.70 -21.69
CA ALA A 411 -1.73 12.69 -20.23
C ALA A 411 -2.60 13.84 -19.70
N GLY A 412 -2.43 15.06 -20.23
CA GLY A 412 -3.24 16.24 -19.88
C GLY A 412 -4.72 16.03 -20.17
N LEU A 413 -5.07 15.57 -21.38
CA LEU A 413 -6.45 15.29 -21.78
C LEU A 413 -7.11 14.22 -20.92
N ARG A 414 -6.41 13.10 -20.65
CA ARG A 414 -6.91 12.04 -19.78
C ARG A 414 -7.10 12.51 -18.34
N ARG A 415 -6.17 13.33 -17.85
CA ARG A 415 -6.23 13.89 -16.51
C ARG A 415 -7.44 14.81 -16.36
N ALA A 416 -7.62 15.76 -17.29
CA ALA A 416 -8.77 16.66 -17.31
C ALA A 416 -10.10 15.90 -17.41
N TYR A 417 -10.19 14.88 -18.26
CA TYR A 417 -11.38 14.04 -18.38
C TYR A 417 -11.73 13.29 -17.09
N ARG A 418 -10.72 12.71 -16.41
CA ARG A 418 -10.91 11.94 -15.17
C ARG A 418 -11.29 12.84 -14.00
N LEU A 419 -10.62 13.98 -13.86
CA LEU A 419 -10.85 14.96 -12.80
C LEU A 419 -12.04 15.89 -13.10
N GLN A 420 -12.71 15.69 -14.23
CA GLN A 420 -13.86 16.47 -14.66
C GLN A 420 -13.62 17.98 -14.75
N ILE A 421 -12.43 18.36 -15.21
CA ILE A 421 -12.07 19.77 -15.40
C ILE A 421 -12.90 20.30 -16.57
N SER A 422 -13.89 21.15 -16.30
CA SER A 422 -14.78 21.78 -17.30
C SER A 422 -14.48 23.28 -17.50
N SER A 423 -13.25 23.71 -17.19
CA SER A 423 -12.84 25.11 -17.28
C SER A 423 -12.87 25.61 -18.74
N PRO A 424 -13.45 26.80 -19.02
CA PRO A 424 -13.39 27.42 -20.34
C PRO A 424 -11.97 27.57 -20.89
N LYS A 425 -10.98 27.82 -20.02
CA LYS A 425 -9.56 27.90 -20.40
C LYS A 425 -9.05 26.59 -21.00
N PHE A 426 -9.40 25.46 -20.40
CA PHE A 426 -8.94 24.15 -20.86
C PHE A 426 -9.72 23.66 -22.08
N ILE A 427 -11.02 23.97 -22.17
CA ILE A 427 -11.82 23.74 -23.38
C ILE A 427 -11.18 24.47 -24.56
N LYS A 428 -10.88 25.77 -24.41
CA LYS A 428 -10.25 26.56 -25.47
C LYS A 428 -8.84 26.06 -25.84
N ALA A 429 -8.03 25.67 -24.86
CA ALA A 429 -6.72 25.09 -25.13
C ALA A 429 -6.83 23.76 -25.91
N THR A 430 -7.82 22.93 -25.59
CA THR A 430 -8.07 21.66 -26.28
C THR A 430 -8.60 21.87 -27.71
N GLU A 431 -9.48 22.85 -27.90
CA GLU A 431 -9.95 23.29 -29.21
C GLU A 431 -8.78 23.73 -30.10
N ASN A 432 -7.97 24.68 -29.63
CA ASN A 432 -6.81 25.17 -30.37
C ASN A 432 -5.81 24.04 -30.70
N LEU A 433 -5.65 23.08 -29.80
CA LEU A 433 -4.84 21.89 -30.06
C LEU A 433 -5.45 21.05 -31.21
N LEU A 434 -6.75 20.81 -31.16
CA LEU A 434 -7.45 20.01 -32.15
C LEU A 434 -7.54 20.68 -33.52
N GLU A 435 -7.71 22.00 -33.61
CA GLU A 435 -7.63 22.74 -34.88
C GLU A 435 -6.27 22.56 -35.55
N ARG A 436 -5.19 22.63 -34.76
CA ARG A 436 -3.82 22.52 -35.25
C ARG A 436 -3.46 21.12 -35.75
N ILE A 437 -3.95 20.06 -35.10
CA ILE A 437 -3.52 18.68 -35.41
C ILE A 437 -4.62 17.82 -36.04
N GLY A 438 -5.89 18.16 -35.85
CA GLY A 438 -7.02 17.28 -36.12
C GLY A 438 -7.21 17.00 -37.60
N TYR A 439 -7.05 18.01 -38.45
CA TYR A 439 -7.20 17.87 -39.89
C TYR A 439 -6.06 17.06 -40.53
N LEU A 440 -4.83 17.28 -40.06
CA LEU A 440 -3.59 16.76 -40.62
C LEU A 440 -3.04 15.53 -39.86
N ALA A 441 -3.80 14.96 -38.93
CA ALA A 441 -3.35 13.80 -38.16
C ALA A 441 -3.28 12.57 -39.08
N ASP A 442 -2.07 12.10 -39.38
CA ASP A 442 -1.79 10.99 -40.27
C ASP A 442 -1.07 9.81 -39.57
N ASP A 443 -0.40 10.09 -38.44
CA ASP A 443 0.33 9.10 -37.66
C ASP A 443 -0.40 8.67 -36.37
N ARG A 444 -0.01 7.52 -35.82
CA ARG A 444 -0.65 6.93 -34.62
C ARG A 444 -0.65 7.87 -33.42
N LYS A 445 0.39 8.68 -33.22
CA LYS A 445 0.47 9.60 -32.07
C LYS A 445 -0.46 10.79 -32.25
N THR A 446 -0.42 11.49 -33.39
CA THR A 446 -1.31 12.64 -33.67
C THR A 446 -2.77 12.23 -33.71
N VAL A 447 -3.11 11.10 -34.33
CA VAL A 447 -4.48 10.56 -34.34
C VAL A 447 -4.96 10.29 -32.91
N ASN A 448 -4.13 9.71 -32.05
CA ASN A 448 -4.51 9.43 -30.66
C ASN A 448 -4.70 10.71 -29.83
N VAL A 449 -3.89 11.75 -30.02
CA VAL A 449 -4.12 13.06 -29.39
C VAL A 449 -5.45 13.63 -29.88
N ALA A 450 -5.70 13.64 -31.20
CA ALA A 450 -6.94 14.15 -31.76
C ALA A 450 -8.18 13.42 -31.21
N GLN A 451 -8.15 12.09 -31.13
CA GLN A 451 -9.23 11.30 -30.53
C GLN A 451 -9.50 11.66 -29.06
N TRP A 452 -8.45 11.85 -28.25
CA TRP A 452 -8.63 12.26 -26.86
C TRP A 452 -9.15 13.70 -26.73
N SER A 453 -8.74 14.61 -27.60
CA SER A 453 -9.28 15.97 -27.67
C SER A 453 -10.77 15.95 -28.01
N ILE A 454 -11.16 15.18 -29.04
CA ILE A 454 -12.57 14.98 -29.42
C ILE A 454 -13.36 14.40 -28.25
N LYS A 455 -12.84 13.37 -27.59
CA LYS A 455 -13.52 12.74 -26.44
C LYS A 455 -13.71 13.71 -25.27
N TYR A 456 -12.73 14.55 -24.99
CA TYR A 456 -12.83 15.56 -23.94
C TYR A 456 -13.85 16.65 -24.30
N LEU A 457 -13.75 17.22 -25.51
CA LEU A 457 -14.68 18.24 -26.00
C LEU A 457 -16.10 17.68 -26.17
N LYS A 458 -16.26 16.39 -26.46
CA LYS A 458 -17.56 15.73 -26.49
C LYS A 458 -18.32 15.87 -25.16
N ARG A 459 -17.58 15.80 -24.06
CA ARG A 459 -18.15 15.82 -22.71
C ARG A 459 -18.34 17.23 -22.16
N TYR A 460 -17.47 18.18 -22.51
CA TYR A 460 -17.40 19.49 -21.86
C TYR A 460 -17.51 20.70 -22.81
N GLY A 461 -17.40 20.47 -24.12
CA GLY A 461 -17.49 21.53 -25.14
C GLY A 461 -18.91 22.06 -25.31
N ASN A 462 -19.02 23.18 -26.01
CA ASN A 462 -20.28 23.86 -26.30
C ASN A 462 -20.58 23.85 -27.83
N LYS A 463 -21.54 24.67 -28.26
CA LYS A 463 -21.95 24.76 -29.67
C LYS A 463 -20.81 25.13 -30.62
N GLU A 464 -19.84 25.95 -30.21
CA GLU A 464 -18.69 26.31 -31.05
C GLU A 464 -17.84 25.07 -31.36
N GLN A 465 -17.57 24.23 -30.34
CA GLN A 465 -16.82 23.00 -30.55
C GLN A 465 -17.61 21.96 -31.35
N TYR A 466 -18.95 22.01 -31.34
CA TYR A 466 -19.77 21.16 -32.20
C TYR A 466 -19.53 21.45 -33.70
N GLU A 467 -19.43 22.72 -34.09
CA GLU A 467 -19.16 23.11 -35.47
C GLU A 467 -17.76 22.64 -35.93
N LEU A 468 -16.75 22.79 -35.06
CA LEU A 468 -15.41 22.23 -35.31
C LEU A 468 -15.46 20.71 -35.58
N MET A 469 -16.27 19.98 -34.81
CA MET A 469 -16.37 18.52 -34.91
C MET A 469 -17.11 18.08 -36.17
N GLN A 470 -18.15 18.80 -36.59
CA GLN A 470 -18.79 18.56 -37.89
C GLN A 470 -17.79 18.71 -39.03
N ASN A 471 -17.00 19.79 -38.99
CA ASN A 471 -15.99 20.07 -40.01
C ASN A 471 -14.90 18.98 -40.02
N LEU A 472 -14.36 18.60 -38.87
CA LEU A 472 -13.41 17.48 -38.76
C LEU A 472 -13.99 16.16 -39.26
N GLY A 473 -15.26 15.88 -38.96
CA GLY A 473 -15.96 14.68 -39.42
C GLY A 473 -16.03 14.57 -40.95
N GLN A 474 -16.00 15.69 -41.66
CA GLN A 474 -16.01 15.73 -43.12
C GLN A 474 -14.58 15.74 -43.69
N ASN A 475 -13.69 16.54 -43.10
CA ASN A 475 -12.48 17.00 -43.77
C ASN A 475 -11.17 16.48 -43.17
N ALA A 476 -11.17 15.79 -42.01
CA ALA A 476 -9.93 15.23 -41.48
C ALA A 476 -9.35 14.14 -42.41
N GLU A 477 -8.03 14.12 -42.57
CA GLU A 477 -7.32 13.14 -43.41
C GLU A 477 -7.49 11.72 -42.85
N SER A 478 -7.32 11.55 -41.54
CA SER A 478 -7.51 10.27 -40.87
C SER A 478 -8.97 9.88 -40.75
N LEU A 479 -9.31 8.71 -41.30
CA LEU A 479 -10.62 8.08 -41.13
C LEU A 479 -10.99 7.92 -39.66
N THR A 480 -10.03 7.58 -38.80
CA THR A 480 -10.26 7.41 -37.36
C THR A 480 -10.67 8.71 -36.68
N VAL A 481 -10.05 9.84 -37.06
CA VAL A 481 -10.43 11.16 -36.54
C VAL A 481 -11.82 11.56 -37.05
N ARG A 482 -12.11 11.34 -38.35
CA ARG A 482 -13.45 11.60 -38.91
C ARG A 482 -14.54 10.83 -38.19
N LEU A 483 -14.34 9.53 -37.95
CA LEU A 483 -15.32 8.68 -37.28
C LEU A 483 -15.56 9.13 -35.83
N ALA A 484 -14.49 9.43 -35.09
CA ALA A 484 -14.61 9.93 -33.72
C ALA A 484 -15.37 11.27 -33.65
N ALA A 485 -15.11 12.18 -34.60
CA ALA A 485 -15.80 13.46 -34.66
C ALA A 485 -17.29 13.31 -35.05
N ARG A 486 -17.62 12.41 -35.98
CA ARG A 486 -19.01 12.12 -36.37
C ARG A 486 -19.83 11.53 -35.22
N GLU A 487 -19.24 10.64 -34.44
CA GLU A 487 -19.87 10.06 -33.23
C GLU A 487 -20.19 11.12 -32.17
N TYR A 488 -19.48 12.25 -32.15
CA TYR A 488 -19.90 13.37 -31.31
C TYR A 488 -21.14 14.07 -31.86
N THR A 489 -21.18 14.25 -33.17
CA THR A 489 -22.26 15.02 -33.81
C THR A 489 -23.60 14.30 -33.86
N SER A 490 -23.58 12.95 -33.83
CA SER A 490 -24.80 12.12 -33.82
C SER A 490 -25.58 12.16 -32.52
N ASP A 491 -24.91 12.44 -31.40
CA ASP A 491 -25.50 12.38 -30.06
C ASP A 491 -26.11 13.72 -29.60
N ALA A 492 -25.95 14.78 -30.40
CA ALA A 492 -26.46 16.12 -30.10
C ALA A 492 -27.86 16.40 -30.67
N HIS A 493 -28.48 15.38 -31.27
CA HIS A 493 -29.88 15.35 -31.70
C HIS A 493 -30.65 14.36 -30.83
#